data_AF-A0A938AXY1-F1
#
_entry.id   AF-A0A938AXY1-F1
#
_cell.length_a   1.000
_cell.length_b   1.000
_cell.length_c   1.000
_cell.angle_alpha   90.00
_cell.angle_beta   90.00
_cell.angle_gamma   90.00
#
_symmetry.space_group_name_H-M   'P 1'
#
loop_
_entity.id
_entity.type
_entity.pdbx_description
1 polymer ?
#
loop_
_entity_poly.entity_id
_entity_poly.type
_entity_poly.pdbx_seq_one_letter_code
_entity_poly.pdbx_strand_id
1 'polypeptide(L)'
;MRILVQHPYRPFSHVAGSSCVIPYTSWKLTAYPTRVRLEDLFDQEVIDVRFSFEGPVQEFTVQQNLEKGVVQLFGMSRKGYFRIVFELKSSGIYLSFEKLPEGEVKITKGSESFVIQEKDQVLLSGKSKYDVSSLAEKLFLGSTKEQDWAMMRRRCDLAEIFPLWMKVGQMIPRSIAKNDLSGVFALLASCKQMVDTRQKNGLIPGFKNLFLAGFHSMLSPRLFDDEYQGIVIEESLGACPLELLSQGSDLIRSMFFQESSDSYSFLPCLPSEFACGRFVHIKAQSGDSIDFIWSKKMMRTVVLRSASSRSVFIEFPSEVKRFRLRKNLTDRGVVIDAGTAVMLEKDQVIFIDKFEK
;
A
#
# COMPACT_ATOMS: atom_id res chain seq x y z
N MET A 1 -18.17 -10.40 -15.91
CA MET A 1 -16.70 -10.42 -16.09
C MET A 1 -16.08 -9.93 -14.80
N ARG A 2 -15.06 -10.62 -14.27
CA ARG A 2 -14.35 -10.21 -13.06
C ARG A 2 -12.91 -9.89 -13.44
N ILE A 3 -12.49 -8.65 -13.23
CA ILE A 3 -11.09 -8.26 -13.39
C ILE A 3 -10.39 -8.67 -12.09
N LEU A 4 -9.32 -9.45 -12.20
CA LEU A 4 -8.60 -9.99 -11.04
C LEU A 4 -7.16 -9.51 -11.05
N VAL A 5 -6.66 -9.18 -9.87
CA VAL A 5 -5.23 -9.09 -9.56
C VAL A 5 -4.89 -10.34 -8.76
N GLN A 6 -4.22 -11.29 -9.39
CA GLN A 6 -3.85 -12.57 -8.77
C GLN A 6 -2.52 -12.51 -8.01
N HIS A 7 -1.75 -11.43 -8.17
CA HIS A 7 -0.45 -11.28 -7.53
C HIS A 7 -0.64 -10.81 -6.07
N PRO A 8 -0.31 -11.64 -5.07
CA PRO A 8 -0.47 -11.27 -3.67
C PRO A 8 0.60 -10.25 -3.26
N TYR A 9 0.23 -9.28 -2.43
CA TYR A 9 1.21 -8.36 -1.86
C TYR A 9 1.85 -8.95 -0.60
N ARG A 10 3.08 -9.44 -0.77
CA ARG A 10 3.90 -10.08 0.26
C ARG A 10 5.37 -9.65 0.12
N PRO A 11 5.69 -8.34 0.21
CA PRO A 11 7.08 -7.93 0.19
C PRO A 11 7.83 -8.54 1.36
N PHE A 12 9.09 -8.87 1.13
CA PHE A 12 9.96 -9.48 2.12
C PHE A 12 11.38 -8.94 2.04
N SER A 13 12.15 -9.13 3.10
CA SER A 13 13.55 -8.79 3.17
C SER A 13 14.30 -9.82 4.00
N HIS A 14 15.49 -10.21 3.53
CA HIS A 14 16.41 -11.08 4.25
C HIS A 14 17.41 -10.31 5.15
N VAL A 15 17.35 -8.98 5.13
CA VAL A 15 18.34 -8.13 5.80
C VAL A 15 17.96 -7.97 7.28
N ALA A 16 18.87 -8.31 8.18
CA ALA A 16 18.70 -8.02 9.62
C ALA A 16 18.60 -6.51 9.86
N GLY A 17 17.67 -6.10 10.72
CA GLY A 17 17.35 -4.69 10.93
C GLY A 17 16.34 -4.13 9.92
N SER A 18 15.78 -4.97 9.05
CA SER A 18 14.65 -4.55 8.19
C SER A 18 13.48 -4.10 9.05
N SER A 19 12.87 -3.00 8.63
CA SER A 19 11.67 -2.44 9.24
C SER A 19 10.51 -2.31 8.26
N CYS A 20 9.30 -2.30 8.82
CA CYS A 20 8.03 -2.03 8.14
C CYS A 20 6.98 -1.58 9.16
N VAL A 21 5.87 -1.00 8.70
CA VAL A 21 4.71 -0.73 9.56
C VAL A 21 3.87 -2.00 9.73
N ILE A 22 3.40 -2.27 10.95
CA ILE A 22 2.44 -3.36 11.19
C ILE A 22 1.07 -2.91 10.67
N PRO A 23 0.45 -3.65 9.73
CA PRO A 23 -0.83 -3.24 9.17
C PRO A 23 -1.90 -3.02 10.24
N TYR A 24 -2.73 -2.01 10.01
CA TYR A 24 -3.82 -1.48 10.83
C TYR A 24 -3.37 -0.74 12.10
N THR A 25 -2.08 -0.43 12.22
CA THR A 25 -1.52 0.19 13.42
C THR A 25 -0.62 1.38 13.10
N SER A 26 -0.31 2.19 14.11
CA SER A 26 0.72 3.23 14.02
C SER A 26 2.14 2.70 14.27
N TRP A 27 2.30 1.39 14.49
CA TRP A 27 3.55 0.82 14.99
C TRP A 27 4.47 0.40 13.85
N LYS A 28 5.69 0.92 13.87
CA LYS A 28 6.81 0.43 13.07
C LYS A 28 7.47 -0.74 13.79
N LEU A 29 7.64 -1.86 13.09
CA LEU A 29 8.46 -3.00 13.52
C LEU A 29 9.83 -2.91 12.87
N THR A 30 10.90 -3.02 13.65
CA THR A 30 12.28 -3.26 13.19
C THR A 30 12.72 -4.63 13.71
N ALA A 31 13.11 -5.53 12.81
CA ALA A 31 13.36 -6.93 13.15
C ALA A 31 14.79 -7.37 12.88
N TYR A 32 15.37 -8.02 13.88
CA TYR A 32 16.64 -8.74 13.85
C TYR A 32 16.37 -10.22 14.21
N PRO A 33 17.32 -11.15 13.94
CA PRO A 33 17.09 -12.57 14.19
C PRO A 33 16.66 -12.94 15.61
N THR A 34 17.18 -12.24 16.63
CA THR A 34 16.90 -12.52 18.06
C THR A 34 16.33 -11.32 18.80
N ARG A 35 15.93 -10.26 18.09
CA ARG A 35 15.41 -9.03 18.69
C ARG A 35 14.44 -8.35 17.75
N VAL A 36 13.35 -7.85 18.28
CA VAL A 36 12.45 -6.92 17.57
C VAL A 36 12.26 -5.67 18.41
N ARG A 37 12.13 -4.55 17.71
CA ARG A 37 11.81 -3.25 18.29
C ARG A 37 10.55 -2.72 17.62
N LEU A 38 9.55 -2.39 18.41
CA LEU A 38 8.35 -1.72 17.95
C LEU A 38 8.40 -0.27 18.40
N GLU A 39 8.06 0.65 17.50
CA GLU A 39 8.01 2.09 17.76
C GLU A 39 6.65 2.63 17.31
N ASP A 40 5.89 3.25 18.22
CA ASP A 40 4.63 3.93 17.89
C ASP A 40 4.94 5.26 17.20
N LEU A 41 4.53 5.41 15.94
CA LEU A 41 4.81 6.60 15.15
C LEU A 41 3.90 7.79 15.49
N PHE A 42 2.93 7.62 16.41
CA PHE A 42 2.18 8.73 17.00
C PHE A 42 2.77 9.17 18.34
N ASP A 43 2.85 8.24 19.29
CA ASP A 43 3.17 8.56 20.68
C ASP A 43 4.65 8.36 21.04
N GLN A 44 5.47 7.89 20.08
CA GLN A 44 6.91 7.59 20.25
C GLN A 44 7.19 6.52 21.34
N GLU A 45 6.18 5.73 21.71
CA GLU A 45 6.33 4.59 22.60
C GLU A 45 7.23 3.53 21.96
N VAL A 46 8.13 2.92 22.75
CA VAL A 46 9.06 1.90 22.26
C VAL A 46 8.92 0.62 23.06
N ILE A 47 8.75 -0.50 22.36
CA ILE A 47 8.74 -1.84 22.94
C ILE A 47 9.90 -2.64 22.35
N ASP A 48 10.77 -3.16 23.21
CA ASP A 48 11.86 -4.07 22.82
C ASP A 48 11.52 -5.48 23.28
N VAL A 49 11.59 -6.45 22.36
CA VAL A 49 11.40 -7.87 22.66
C VAL A 49 12.61 -8.65 22.17
N ARG A 50 13.17 -9.48 23.05
CA ARG A 50 14.29 -10.36 22.74
C ARG A 50 13.86 -11.82 22.77
N PHE A 51 14.40 -12.60 21.84
CA PHE A 51 14.19 -14.04 21.74
C PHE A 51 15.47 -14.76 22.13
N SER A 52 15.34 -15.86 22.87
CA SER A 52 16.49 -16.71 23.26
C SER A 52 16.86 -17.76 22.21
N PHE A 53 16.61 -17.50 20.93
CA PHE A 53 17.02 -18.41 19.85
C PHE A 53 18.54 -18.55 19.80
N GLU A 54 19.01 -19.78 19.64
CA GLU A 54 20.43 -20.07 19.49
C GLU A 54 20.88 -19.83 18.05
N GLY A 55 21.86 -18.93 17.89
CA GLY A 55 22.42 -18.56 16.59
C GLY A 55 23.58 -19.46 16.12
N PRO A 56 24.12 -19.17 14.92
CA PRO A 56 23.65 -18.13 13.99
C PRO A 56 22.31 -18.52 13.35
N VAL A 57 21.42 -17.55 13.16
CA VAL A 57 20.16 -17.76 12.44
C VAL A 57 20.41 -17.64 10.94
N GLN A 58 19.99 -18.65 10.19
CA GLN A 58 20.04 -18.71 8.74
C GLN A 58 18.67 -18.38 8.13
N GLU A 59 18.65 -17.94 6.86
CA GLU A 59 17.41 -17.66 6.11
C GLU A 59 16.44 -16.71 6.84
N PHE A 60 17.01 -15.81 7.65
CA PHE A 60 16.24 -14.79 8.35
C PHE A 60 15.43 -13.98 7.34
N THR A 61 14.13 -13.87 7.57
CA THR A 61 13.23 -13.17 6.67
C THR A 61 12.16 -12.42 7.45
N VAL A 62 11.97 -11.15 7.09
CA VAL A 62 10.83 -10.33 7.47
C VAL A 62 9.91 -10.25 6.25
N GLN A 63 8.65 -10.64 6.39
CA GLN A 63 7.66 -10.59 5.31
C GLN A 63 6.41 -9.85 5.76
N GLN A 64 5.98 -8.84 5.02
CA GLN A 64 4.72 -8.14 5.27
C GLN A 64 3.63 -8.74 4.40
N ASN A 65 2.73 -9.53 4.99
CA ASN A 65 1.62 -10.15 4.26
C ASN A 65 0.40 -9.22 4.26
N LEU A 66 0.38 -8.30 3.30
CA LEU A 66 -0.64 -7.25 3.19
C LEU A 66 -2.03 -7.79 2.79
N GLU A 67 -2.11 -9.03 2.31
CA GLU A 67 -3.38 -9.71 2.09
C GLU A 67 -4.04 -10.16 3.41
N LYS A 68 -3.22 -10.47 4.42
CA LYS A 68 -3.68 -10.90 5.74
C LYS A 68 -3.61 -9.80 6.79
N GLY A 69 -2.94 -8.68 6.51
CA GLY A 69 -2.72 -7.62 7.48
C GLY A 69 -1.76 -7.99 8.59
N VAL A 70 -0.75 -8.81 8.30
CA VAL A 70 0.21 -9.27 9.31
C VAL A 70 1.66 -9.07 8.85
N VAL A 71 2.58 -8.99 9.80
CA VAL A 71 4.02 -9.11 9.54
C VAL A 71 4.51 -10.44 10.08
N GLN A 72 5.30 -11.16 9.30
CA GLN A 72 5.84 -12.46 9.65
C GLN A 72 7.35 -12.37 9.76
N LEU A 73 7.89 -13.03 10.78
CA LEU A 73 9.32 -13.20 11.01
C LEU A 73 9.63 -14.69 11.05
N PHE A 74 10.57 -15.14 10.24
CA PHE A 74 10.95 -16.55 10.23
C PHE A 74 12.42 -16.75 9.84
N GLY A 75 12.93 -17.93 10.14
CA GLY A 75 14.29 -18.34 9.82
C GLY A 75 14.62 -19.70 10.46
N MET A 76 15.86 -20.12 10.29
CA MET A 76 16.40 -21.36 10.82
C MET A 76 17.42 -21.05 11.93
N SER A 77 17.07 -21.32 13.18
CA SER A 77 18.01 -21.27 14.30
C SER A 77 18.86 -22.55 14.34
N ARG A 78 19.86 -22.60 15.23
CA ARG A 78 20.64 -23.84 15.47
C ARG A 78 19.75 -25.02 15.89
N LYS A 79 18.62 -24.73 16.56
CA LYS A 79 17.69 -25.72 17.10
C LYS A 79 16.42 -25.90 16.25
N GLY A 80 16.42 -25.37 15.03
CA GLY A 80 15.32 -25.57 14.07
C GLY A 80 14.60 -24.29 13.65
N TYR A 81 13.53 -24.49 12.87
CA TYR A 81 12.76 -23.44 12.23
C TYR A 81 11.87 -22.70 13.22
N PHE A 82 11.78 -21.38 13.07
CA PHE A 82 10.83 -20.56 13.81
C PHE A 82 9.97 -19.72 12.88
N ARG A 83 8.74 -19.44 13.31
CA ARG A 83 7.84 -18.50 12.63
C ARG A 83 7.00 -17.77 13.65
N ILE A 84 7.10 -16.46 13.61
CA ILE A 84 6.45 -15.52 14.52
C ILE A 84 5.62 -14.55 13.69
N VAL A 85 4.45 -14.16 14.19
CA VAL A 85 3.51 -13.29 13.49
C VAL A 85 3.13 -12.10 14.38
N PHE A 86 3.21 -10.90 13.80
CA PHE A 86 2.74 -9.65 14.39
C PHE A 86 1.43 -9.27 13.70
N GLU A 87 0.37 -9.10 14.49
CA GLU A 87 -0.97 -8.79 13.97
C GLU A 87 -1.76 -7.94 14.96
N LEU A 88 -2.61 -7.06 14.44
CA LEU A 88 -3.61 -6.35 15.24
C LEU A 88 -4.80 -7.29 15.50
N LYS A 89 -5.21 -7.40 16.77
CA LYS A 89 -6.47 -8.02 17.17
C LYS A 89 -7.34 -7.02 17.93
N SER A 90 -8.52 -7.46 18.36
CA SER A 90 -9.54 -6.63 19.02
C SER A 90 -9.05 -5.85 20.25
N SER A 91 -8.00 -6.33 20.91
CA SER A 91 -7.46 -5.79 22.17
C SER A 91 -6.06 -5.19 22.03
N GLY A 92 -5.43 -5.24 20.86
CA GLY A 92 -4.08 -4.70 20.69
C GLY A 92 -3.21 -5.44 19.68
N ILE A 93 -1.91 -5.15 19.72
CA ILE A 93 -0.91 -5.81 18.87
C ILE A 93 -0.46 -7.09 19.55
N TYR A 94 -0.59 -8.21 18.84
CA TYR A 94 -0.19 -9.52 19.31
C TYR A 94 1.06 -10.02 18.61
N LEU A 95 1.86 -10.74 19.39
CA LEU A 95 2.96 -11.56 18.94
C LEU A 95 2.57 -13.03 19.06
N SER A 96 2.34 -13.70 17.94
CA SER A 96 1.90 -15.09 17.87
C SER A 96 3.07 -16.00 17.46
N PHE A 97 3.30 -17.10 18.18
CA PHE A 97 4.40 -18.04 17.92
C PHE A 97 3.90 -19.26 17.15
N GLU A 98 3.82 -19.18 15.83
CA GLU A 98 3.27 -20.27 15.02
C GLU A 98 4.19 -21.49 14.93
N LYS A 99 5.51 -21.26 14.98
CA LYS A 99 6.54 -22.30 15.02
C LYS A 99 7.70 -21.89 15.90
N LEU A 100 8.23 -22.85 16.67
CA LEU A 100 9.37 -22.66 17.55
C LEU A 100 10.46 -23.70 17.27
N PRO A 101 11.73 -23.36 17.49
CA PRO A 101 12.81 -24.34 17.49
C PRO A 101 12.68 -25.29 18.68
N GLU A 102 13.41 -26.40 18.63
CA GLU A 102 13.46 -27.37 19.72
C GLU A 102 14.02 -26.75 21.01
N GLY A 103 13.52 -27.23 22.16
CA GLY A 103 13.96 -26.79 23.48
C GLY A 103 13.14 -25.63 24.05
N GLU A 104 13.61 -25.10 25.19
CA GLU A 104 12.94 -24.01 25.90
C GLU A 104 13.22 -22.66 25.21
N VAL A 105 12.16 -22.02 24.71
CA VAL A 105 12.24 -20.66 24.14
C VAL A 105 11.68 -19.67 25.15
N LYS A 106 12.53 -18.73 25.56
CA LYS A 106 12.17 -17.54 26.33
C LYS A 106 12.06 -16.31 25.47
N ILE A 107 11.13 -15.44 25.85
CA ILE A 107 11.12 -14.04 25.43
C ILE A 107 11.36 -13.12 26.61
N THR A 108 11.97 -11.98 26.34
CA THR A 108 12.17 -10.91 27.32
C THR A 108 11.54 -9.62 26.80
N LYS A 109 10.64 -9.01 27.58
CA LYS A 109 9.99 -7.72 27.30
C LYS A 109 10.20 -6.82 28.52
N GLY A 110 10.98 -5.75 28.36
CA GLY A 110 11.41 -4.94 29.51
C GLY A 110 12.23 -5.77 30.49
N SER A 111 11.83 -5.79 31.77
CA SER A 111 12.45 -6.61 32.83
C SER A 111 11.84 -8.01 32.98
N GLU A 112 10.77 -8.31 32.26
CA GLU A 112 10.04 -9.57 32.41
C GLU A 112 10.52 -10.60 31.39
N SER A 113 10.65 -11.86 31.82
CA SER A 113 11.01 -12.98 30.96
C SER A 113 10.03 -14.13 31.13
N PHE A 114 9.56 -14.67 30.01
CA PHE A 114 8.54 -15.72 29.98
C PHE A 114 8.99 -16.86 29.07
N VAL A 115 8.68 -18.10 29.45
CA VAL A 115 8.80 -19.26 28.57
C VAL A 115 7.58 -19.30 27.65
N ILE A 116 7.80 -19.58 26.37
CA ILE A 116 6.78 -19.57 25.32
C ILE A 116 6.71 -20.94 24.66
N GLN A 117 5.49 -21.37 24.33
CA GLN A 117 5.18 -22.59 23.59
C GLN A 117 4.63 -22.27 22.19
N GLU A 118 4.60 -23.27 21.31
CA GLU A 118 3.94 -23.08 20.00
C GLU A 118 2.47 -22.73 20.20
N LYS A 119 1.99 -21.77 19.40
CA LYS A 119 0.64 -21.18 19.41
C LYS A 119 0.36 -20.20 20.56
N ASP A 120 1.31 -19.99 21.46
CA ASP A 120 1.19 -18.91 22.44
C ASP A 120 1.10 -17.55 21.76
N GLN A 121 0.46 -16.61 22.46
CA GLN A 121 0.26 -15.25 22.01
C GLN A 121 0.56 -14.28 23.14
N VAL A 122 1.30 -13.23 22.82
CA VAL A 122 1.71 -12.21 23.79
C VAL A 122 1.20 -10.85 23.33
N LEU A 123 0.47 -10.17 24.21
CA LEU A 123 0.02 -8.79 23.98
C LEU A 123 1.22 -7.84 24.14
N LEU A 124 1.58 -7.17 23.04
CA LEU A 124 2.67 -6.20 23.04
C LEU A 124 2.17 -4.83 23.51
N SER A 125 1.10 -4.32 22.91
CA SER A 125 0.47 -3.04 23.29
C SER A 125 -1.05 -3.17 23.23
N GLY A 126 -1.74 -2.63 24.25
CA GLY A 126 -3.20 -2.63 24.35
C GLY A 126 -3.90 -1.52 23.57
N LYS A 127 -3.14 -0.61 22.93
CA LYS A 127 -3.71 0.43 22.07
C LYS A 127 -4.33 -0.24 20.85
N SER A 128 -5.66 -0.29 20.83
CA SER A 128 -6.41 -0.84 19.70
C SER A 128 -7.63 0.01 19.40
N LYS A 129 -7.65 0.45 18.13
CA LYS A 129 -8.80 0.66 17.25
C LYS A 129 -8.55 1.91 16.43
N TYR A 130 -8.02 1.67 15.24
CA TYR A 130 -8.18 2.61 14.16
C TYR A 130 -9.26 2.05 13.25
N ASP A 131 -10.24 2.88 12.92
CA ASP A 131 -11.26 2.52 11.95
C ASP A 131 -10.58 2.50 10.57
N VAL A 132 -10.24 1.30 10.11
CA VAL A 132 -9.60 1.10 8.80
C VAL A 132 -10.55 0.30 7.94
N SER A 133 -10.80 0.79 6.73
CA SER A 133 -11.68 0.16 5.75
C SER A 133 -11.33 -1.31 5.52
N SER A 134 -12.35 -2.17 5.50
CA SER A 134 -12.20 -3.63 5.36
C SER A 134 -11.90 -4.10 3.93
N LEU A 135 -12.08 -3.26 2.92
CA LEU A 135 -11.83 -3.57 1.51
C LEU A 135 -10.84 -2.58 0.92
N ALA A 136 -9.58 -3.00 0.84
CA ALA A 136 -8.52 -2.18 0.28
C ALA A 136 -8.36 -2.45 -1.22
N GLU A 137 -8.40 -1.37 -1.99
CA GLU A 137 -8.23 -1.31 -3.44
C GLU A 137 -6.90 -1.96 -3.86
N LYS A 138 -6.81 -2.48 -5.09
CA LYS A 138 -5.59 -3.15 -5.57
C LYS A 138 -5.14 -2.63 -6.92
N LEU A 139 -3.89 -2.19 -6.97
CA LEU A 139 -3.22 -1.69 -8.17
C LEU A 139 -2.17 -2.68 -8.66
N PHE A 140 -2.20 -3.02 -9.94
CA PHE A 140 -1.19 -3.87 -10.56
C PHE A 140 -0.63 -3.16 -11.78
N LEU A 141 0.69 -2.96 -11.84
CA LEU A 141 1.37 -2.20 -12.89
C LEU A 141 2.22 -3.08 -13.80
N GLY A 142 1.87 -4.36 -13.95
CA GLY A 142 2.51 -5.28 -14.89
C GLY A 142 3.75 -6.01 -14.39
N SER A 143 4.30 -5.66 -13.22
CA SER A 143 5.44 -6.38 -12.64
C SER A 143 5.01 -7.69 -11.96
N THR A 144 5.70 -8.77 -12.30
CA THR A 144 5.53 -10.10 -11.68
C THR A 144 6.80 -10.58 -10.98
N LYS A 145 7.81 -9.70 -10.85
CA LYS A 145 9.05 -10.00 -10.14
C LYS A 145 8.75 -10.32 -8.67
N GLU A 146 9.64 -11.08 -8.05
CA GLU A 146 9.58 -11.30 -6.61
C GLU A 146 9.69 -9.98 -5.85
N GLN A 147 8.93 -9.87 -4.76
CA GLN A 147 8.86 -8.68 -3.92
C GLN A 147 9.99 -8.65 -2.88
N ASP A 148 11.19 -9.07 -3.29
CA ASP A 148 12.42 -8.91 -2.50
C ASP A 148 12.74 -7.42 -2.41
N TRP A 149 12.65 -6.90 -1.20
CA TRP A 149 12.75 -5.48 -0.95
C TRP A 149 14.12 -4.90 -1.28
N ALA A 150 15.22 -5.62 -1.00
CA ALA A 150 16.56 -5.12 -1.30
C ALA A 150 16.73 -4.94 -2.82
N MET A 151 16.21 -5.91 -3.57
CA MET A 151 16.23 -5.89 -5.03
C MET A 151 15.28 -4.85 -5.62
N MET A 152 14.08 -4.69 -5.08
CA MET A 152 13.12 -3.65 -5.48
C MET A 152 13.70 -2.25 -5.24
N ARG A 153 14.27 -2.00 -4.06
CA ARG A 153 14.90 -0.72 -3.70
C ARG A 153 16.05 -0.38 -4.65
N ARG A 154 16.92 -1.34 -4.95
CA ARG A 154 18.04 -1.15 -5.88
C ARG A 154 17.56 -0.77 -7.29
N ARG A 155 16.47 -1.38 -7.77
CA ARG A 155 15.87 -1.04 -9.07
C ARG A 155 15.15 0.31 -9.04
N CYS A 156 14.60 0.69 -7.89
CA CYS A 156 13.76 1.87 -7.71
C CYS A 156 12.68 1.95 -8.80
N ASP A 157 12.04 0.80 -9.08
CA ASP A 157 11.00 0.66 -10.10
C ASP A 157 9.63 0.94 -9.46
N LEU A 158 9.05 2.08 -9.81
CA LEU A 158 7.77 2.51 -9.24
C LEU A 158 6.60 1.59 -9.65
N ALA A 159 6.74 0.80 -10.72
CA ALA A 159 5.75 -0.22 -11.07
C ALA A 159 5.69 -1.36 -10.04
N GLU A 160 6.80 -1.59 -9.32
CA GLU A 160 6.89 -2.55 -8.22
C GLU A 160 6.48 -1.91 -6.88
N ILE A 161 6.86 -0.64 -6.67
CA ILE A 161 6.70 0.05 -5.38
C ILE A 161 5.27 0.58 -5.17
N PHE A 162 4.66 1.22 -6.18
CA PHE A 162 3.35 1.88 -6.03
C PHE A 162 2.21 0.96 -5.57
N PRO A 163 2.07 -0.27 -6.10
CA PRO A 163 1.09 -1.23 -5.59
C PRO A 163 1.19 -1.45 -4.08
N LEU A 164 2.42 -1.59 -3.57
CA LEU A 164 2.68 -1.86 -2.16
C LEU A 164 2.47 -0.61 -1.31
N TRP A 165 2.97 0.54 -1.75
CA TRP A 165 2.78 1.81 -1.04
C TRP A 165 1.31 2.14 -0.91
N MET A 166 0.56 2.09 -2.02
CA MET A 166 -0.88 2.32 -2.00
C MET A 166 -1.59 1.34 -1.03
N LYS A 167 -1.21 0.06 -1.05
CA LYS A 167 -1.82 -0.94 -0.16
C LYS A 167 -1.51 -0.66 1.32
N VAL A 168 -0.26 -0.38 1.67
CA VAL A 168 0.14 -0.05 3.05
C VAL A 168 -0.56 1.23 3.51
N GLY A 169 -0.61 2.28 2.68
CA GLY A 169 -1.25 3.55 3.01
C GLY A 169 -2.75 3.45 3.29
N GLN A 170 -3.44 2.48 2.67
CA GLN A 170 -4.83 2.16 2.98
C GLN A 170 -5.01 1.35 4.27
N MET A 171 -3.95 0.71 4.75
CA MET A 171 -3.95 -0.18 5.91
C MET A 171 -3.36 0.48 7.16
N ILE A 172 -3.19 1.79 7.20
CA ILE A 172 -2.66 2.49 8.39
C ILE A 172 -3.67 3.50 8.91
N PRO A 173 -3.62 3.86 10.20
CA PRO A 173 -4.38 4.99 10.71
C PRO A 173 -4.02 6.28 10.00
N ARG A 174 -5.04 7.09 9.72
CA ARG A 174 -4.86 8.46 9.27
C ARG A 174 -4.76 9.38 10.49
N SER A 175 -3.72 10.20 10.55
CA SER A 175 -3.67 11.36 11.43
C SER A 175 -4.36 12.55 10.77
N ILE A 176 -4.66 13.57 11.58
CA ILE A 176 -5.05 14.88 11.06
C ILE A 176 -3.84 15.46 10.36
N ALA A 177 -3.91 15.56 9.03
CA ALA A 177 -2.84 16.11 8.23
C ALA A 177 -2.52 17.53 8.72
N LYS A 178 -1.27 17.74 9.09
CA LYS A 178 -0.74 19.09 9.26
C LYS A 178 -0.31 19.58 7.89
N ASN A 179 -0.63 20.82 7.54
CA ASN A 179 -0.14 21.46 6.31
C ASN A 179 1.35 21.82 6.47
N ASP A 180 2.19 20.82 6.68
CA ASP A 180 3.64 20.97 6.64
C ASP A 180 4.08 20.90 5.17
N LEU A 181 4.77 21.95 4.72
CA LEU A 181 5.33 22.06 3.38
C LEU A 181 6.86 22.04 3.40
N SER A 182 7.46 21.56 4.49
CA SER A 182 8.91 21.43 4.67
C SER A 182 9.40 20.00 4.49
N GLY A 183 10.71 19.83 4.33
CA GLY A 183 11.37 18.53 4.29
C GLY A 183 10.80 17.58 3.23
N VAL A 184 10.52 16.34 3.63
CA VAL A 184 9.97 15.30 2.74
C VAL A 184 8.56 15.65 2.26
N PHE A 185 7.77 16.36 3.05
CA PHE A 185 6.42 16.76 2.63
C PHE A 185 6.43 17.80 1.51
N ALA A 186 7.49 18.59 1.36
CA ALA A 186 7.68 19.44 0.18
C ALA A 186 7.74 18.63 -1.13
N LEU A 187 8.41 17.47 -1.11
CA LEU A 187 8.48 16.56 -2.25
C LEU A 187 7.11 15.96 -2.57
N LEU A 188 6.36 15.58 -1.54
CA LEU A 188 4.98 15.08 -1.69
C LEU A 188 4.06 16.16 -2.27
N ALA A 189 4.15 17.40 -1.76
CA ALA A 189 3.38 18.53 -2.27
C ALA A 189 3.72 18.84 -3.73
N SER A 190 4.99 18.76 -4.13
CA SER A 190 5.42 18.90 -5.53
C SER A 190 4.82 17.81 -6.42
N CYS A 191 4.85 16.54 -5.98
CA CYS A 191 4.20 15.44 -6.71
C CYS A 191 2.69 15.67 -6.82
N LYS A 192 2.05 16.15 -5.75
CA LYS A 192 0.63 16.50 -5.74
C LYS A 192 0.29 17.58 -6.76
N GLN A 193 1.06 18.66 -6.79
CA GLN A 193 0.88 19.74 -7.75
C GLN A 193 0.98 19.23 -9.20
N MET A 194 1.94 18.35 -9.49
CA MET A 194 2.08 17.75 -10.83
C MET A 194 0.88 16.89 -11.20
N VAL A 195 0.33 16.10 -10.27
CA VAL A 195 -0.89 15.29 -10.53
C VAL A 195 -2.11 16.18 -10.74
N ASP A 196 -2.31 17.17 -9.87
CA ASP A 196 -3.46 18.09 -9.94
C ASP A 196 -3.46 18.90 -11.26
N THR A 197 -2.28 19.32 -11.72
CA THR A 197 -2.09 20.03 -12.99
C THR A 197 -1.92 19.11 -14.20
N ARG A 198 -2.07 17.79 -14.02
CA ARG A 198 -1.90 16.74 -15.06
C ARG A 198 -0.54 16.81 -15.78
N GLN A 199 0.49 17.30 -15.11
CA GLN A 199 1.87 17.35 -15.60
C GLN A 199 2.56 15.99 -15.43
N LYS A 200 2.70 15.26 -16.53
CA LYS A 200 3.31 13.92 -16.55
C LYS A 200 4.84 13.96 -16.53
N ASN A 201 5.42 15.01 -17.11
CA ASN A 201 6.87 15.18 -17.21
C ASN A 201 7.43 15.48 -15.82
N GLY A 202 8.45 14.74 -15.40
CA GLY A 202 9.06 14.92 -14.06
C GLY A 202 8.34 14.22 -12.92
N LEU A 203 7.11 13.71 -13.12
CA LEU A 203 6.34 13.03 -12.07
C LEU A 203 7.05 11.79 -11.53
N ILE A 204 7.57 10.94 -12.42
CA ILE A 204 8.30 9.72 -12.03
C ILE A 204 9.61 10.04 -11.30
N PRO A 205 10.49 10.92 -11.80
CA PRO A 205 11.63 11.41 -11.01
C PRO A 205 11.23 11.99 -9.64
N GLY A 206 10.17 12.81 -9.58
CA GLY A 206 9.68 13.38 -8.32
C GLY A 206 9.28 12.31 -7.30
N PHE A 207 8.51 11.30 -7.73
CA PHE A 207 8.14 10.18 -6.87
C PHE A 207 9.33 9.32 -6.45
N LYS A 208 10.36 9.15 -7.30
CA LYS A 208 11.59 8.47 -6.91
C LYS A 208 12.31 9.23 -5.81
N ASN A 209 12.43 10.55 -5.93
CA ASN A 209 13.04 11.38 -4.90
C ASN A 209 12.26 11.32 -3.59
N LEU A 210 10.92 11.43 -3.66
CA LEU A 210 10.05 11.27 -2.51
C LEU A 210 10.21 9.88 -1.86
N PHE A 211 10.25 8.82 -2.67
CA PHE A 211 10.43 7.46 -2.17
C PHE A 211 11.77 7.29 -1.46
N LEU A 212 12.85 7.74 -2.11
CA LEU A 212 14.21 7.63 -1.61
C LEU A 212 14.46 8.48 -0.38
N ALA A 213 13.87 9.68 -0.26
CA ALA A 213 14.03 10.51 0.93
C ALA A 213 13.09 10.05 2.07
N GLY A 214 11.83 9.75 1.75
CA GLY A 214 10.75 9.55 2.71
C GLY A 214 10.59 8.13 3.24
N PHE A 215 11.28 7.13 2.68
CA PHE A 215 11.15 5.75 3.12
C PHE A 215 12.50 5.04 3.29
N HIS A 216 12.58 4.23 4.33
CA HIS A 216 13.63 3.26 4.54
C HIS A 216 13.06 1.85 4.58
N SER A 217 13.87 0.84 4.26
CA SER A 217 13.44 -0.56 4.29
C SER A 217 12.06 -0.74 3.62
N MET A 218 11.26 -1.73 4.00
CA MET A 218 9.96 -2.09 3.44
C MET A 218 8.86 -1.05 3.73
N LEU A 219 8.97 0.11 3.05
CA LEU A 219 8.06 1.26 3.16
C LEU A 219 7.91 1.77 4.60
N SER A 220 8.98 1.70 5.39
CA SER A 220 8.99 2.30 6.71
C SER A 220 9.20 3.82 6.54
N PRO A 221 8.22 4.66 6.92
CA PRO A 221 8.31 6.09 6.65
C PRO A 221 9.35 6.77 7.57
N ARG A 222 10.02 7.79 7.03
CA ARG A 222 10.97 8.65 7.74
C ARG A 222 10.77 10.11 7.35
N LEU A 223 11.05 11.02 8.28
CA LEU A 223 10.93 12.48 8.06
C LEU A 223 12.27 13.14 7.72
N PHE A 224 13.36 12.38 7.81
CA PHE A 224 14.71 12.80 7.52
C PHE A 224 15.40 11.78 6.63
N ASP A 225 16.30 12.23 5.76
CA ASP A 225 17.09 11.39 4.86
C ASP A 225 18.25 10.74 5.63
N ASP A 226 17.94 9.68 6.39
CA ASP A 226 18.90 8.94 7.21
C ASP A 226 19.93 8.12 6.41
N GLU A 227 19.82 8.15 5.08
CA GLU A 227 20.77 7.59 4.13
C GLU A 227 21.64 8.66 3.46
N TYR A 228 21.43 9.94 3.80
CA TYR A 228 22.23 11.07 3.33
C TYR A 228 22.37 11.12 1.80
N GLN A 229 21.28 10.84 1.09
CA GLN A 229 21.24 10.91 -0.37
C GLN A 229 21.31 12.36 -0.89
N GLY A 230 21.11 13.34 -0.01
CA GLY A 230 21.18 14.77 -0.33
C GLY A 230 19.96 15.29 -1.07
N ILE A 231 18.82 14.58 -0.94
CA ILE A 231 17.55 14.96 -1.59
C ILE A 231 16.83 16.02 -0.76
N VAL A 232 16.85 15.88 0.57
CA VAL A 232 16.22 16.79 1.53
C VAL A 232 17.23 17.15 2.60
N ILE A 233 17.39 18.45 2.87
CA ILE A 233 18.34 18.97 3.86
C ILE A 233 17.63 19.25 5.21
N GLU A 234 16.37 19.66 5.16
CA GLU A 234 15.59 20.07 6.33
C GLU A 234 14.67 18.95 6.83
N GLU A 235 14.56 18.80 8.15
CA GLU A 235 13.62 17.86 8.76
C GLU A 235 12.21 18.44 8.85
N SER A 236 11.20 17.61 8.58
CA SER A 236 9.79 17.98 8.79
C SER A 236 9.44 17.91 10.29
N LEU A 237 9.47 19.06 10.97
CA LEU A 237 9.26 19.13 12.42
C LEU A 237 7.77 18.97 12.79
N GLY A 238 7.48 17.99 13.66
CA GLY A 238 6.14 17.81 14.26
C GLY A 238 5.08 17.21 13.34
N ALA A 239 5.47 16.77 12.13
CA ALA A 239 4.63 15.96 11.25
C ALA A 239 4.64 14.49 11.68
N CYS A 240 3.60 13.72 11.32
CA CYS A 240 3.59 12.28 11.54
C CYS A 240 4.14 11.56 10.30
N PRO A 241 5.15 10.67 10.43
CA PRO A 241 5.71 9.93 9.29
C PRO A 241 4.67 9.09 8.53
N LEU A 242 3.63 8.60 9.22
CA LEU A 242 2.56 7.80 8.60
C LEU A 242 1.77 8.57 7.55
N GLU A 243 1.79 9.91 7.58
CA GLU A 243 1.13 10.72 6.56
C GLU A 243 1.77 10.54 5.18
N LEU A 244 3.07 10.24 5.09
CA LEU A 244 3.72 9.92 3.82
C LEU A 244 3.11 8.67 3.17
N LEU A 245 2.74 7.66 3.98
CA LEU A 245 2.09 6.44 3.50
C LEU A 245 0.66 6.74 3.03
N SER A 246 -0.14 7.42 3.85
CA SER A 246 -1.56 7.65 3.56
C SER A 246 -1.77 8.68 2.46
N GLN A 247 -1.12 9.84 2.52
CA GLN A 247 -1.21 10.87 1.49
C GLN A 247 -0.54 10.41 0.18
N GLY A 248 0.59 9.69 0.27
CA GLY A 248 1.23 9.07 -0.90
C GLY A 248 0.33 8.04 -1.58
N SER A 249 -0.38 7.22 -0.81
CA SER A 249 -1.40 6.30 -1.34
C SER A 249 -2.53 7.04 -2.06
N ASP A 250 -3.09 8.09 -1.46
CA ASP A 250 -4.16 8.89 -2.07
C ASP A 250 -3.70 9.55 -3.37
N LEU A 251 -2.45 10.04 -3.39
CA LEU A 251 -1.84 10.63 -4.56
C LEU A 251 -1.57 9.59 -5.67
N ILE A 252 -1.09 8.40 -5.32
CA ILE A 252 -0.95 7.30 -6.27
C ILE A 252 -2.32 6.94 -6.85
N ARG A 253 -3.36 6.79 -6.00
CA ARG A 253 -4.74 6.52 -6.45
C ARG A 253 -5.20 7.57 -7.46
N SER A 254 -4.98 8.86 -7.18
CA SER A 254 -5.44 9.97 -8.02
C SER A 254 -4.73 10.06 -9.38
N MET A 255 -3.58 9.40 -9.58
CA MET A 255 -2.97 9.28 -10.91
C MET A 255 -3.79 8.37 -11.83
N PHE A 256 -4.48 7.37 -11.28
CA PHE A 256 -5.21 6.35 -12.02
C PHE A 256 -6.73 6.53 -11.98
N PHE A 257 -7.27 7.10 -10.90
CA PHE A 257 -8.70 7.32 -10.73
C PHE A 257 -8.98 8.57 -9.88
N GLN A 258 -9.75 9.50 -10.43
CA GLN A 258 -10.28 10.66 -9.71
C GLN A 258 -11.80 10.66 -9.81
N GLU A 259 -12.44 11.22 -8.79
CA GLU A 259 -13.90 11.38 -8.75
C GLU A 259 -14.26 12.79 -8.30
N SER A 260 -15.31 13.34 -8.88
CA SER A 260 -16.04 14.51 -8.40
C SER A 260 -17.45 14.08 -7.97
N SER A 261 -18.31 15.04 -7.63
CA SER A 261 -19.73 14.78 -7.35
C SER A 261 -20.46 14.09 -8.50
N ASP A 262 -20.03 14.34 -9.74
CA ASP A 262 -20.75 13.99 -10.96
C ASP A 262 -19.87 13.37 -12.05
N SER A 263 -18.56 13.20 -11.83
CA SER A 263 -17.65 12.63 -12.82
C SER A 263 -16.70 11.58 -12.26
N TYR A 264 -16.33 10.64 -13.13
CA TYR A 264 -15.28 9.65 -12.93
C TYR A 264 -14.20 9.83 -13.98
N SER A 265 -12.99 10.16 -13.54
CA SER A 265 -11.84 10.36 -14.41
C SER A 265 -10.89 9.18 -14.33
N PHE A 266 -10.75 8.45 -15.43
CA PHE A 266 -9.88 7.29 -15.55
C PHE A 266 -8.54 7.68 -16.17
N LEU A 267 -7.45 7.25 -15.55
CA LEU A 267 -6.07 7.53 -15.97
C LEU A 267 -5.76 9.03 -16.18
N PRO A 268 -6.22 9.95 -15.31
CA PRO A 268 -6.11 11.40 -15.54
C PRO A 268 -4.66 11.88 -15.66
N CYS A 269 -3.72 11.22 -14.95
CA CYS A 269 -2.30 11.55 -15.00
C CYS A 269 -1.42 10.28 -15.07
N LEU A 270 -1.63 9.44 -16.08
CA LEU A 270 -0.83 8.22 -16.29
C LEU A 270 0.57 8.53 -16.85
N PRO A 271 1.67 8.23 -16.13
CA PRO A 271 3.04 8.31 -16.64
C PRO A 271 3.33 7.30 -17.74
N SER A 272 4.38 7.57 -18.51
CA SER A 272 4.74 6.77 -19.69
C SER A 272 5.24 5.36 -19.34
N GLU A 273 5.75 5.19 -18.13
CA GLU A 273 6.35 4.00 -17.55
C GLU A 273 5.30 2.94 -17.21
N PHE A 274 4.05 3.35 -16.97
CA PHE A 274 2.95 2.46 -16.62
C PHE A 274 2.13 2.08 -17.86
N ALA A 275 2.78 1.44 -18.83
CA ALA A 275 2.18 1.10 -20.12
C ALA A 275 0.97 0.15 -20.00
N CYS A 276 0.89 -0.65 -18.94
CA CYS A 276 -0.24 -1.55 -18.69
C CYS A 276 -0.49 -1.73 -17.19
N GLY A 277 -1.72 -2.09 -16.86
CA GLY A 277 -2.07 -2.38 -15.48
C GLY A 277 -3.54 -2.67 -15.27
N ARG A 278 -3.88 -2.93 -14.01
CA ARG A 278 -5.24 -3.18 -13.53
C ARG A 278 -5.42 -2.41 -12.22
N PHE A 279 -6.58 -1.81 -12.05
CA PHE A 279 -6.97 -1.23 -10.77
C PHE A 279 -8.35 -1.78 -10.42
N VAL A 280 -8.44 -2.49 -9.31
CA VAL A 280 -9.65 -3.23 -8.92
C VAL A 280 -10.06 -2.89 -7.49
N HIS A 281 -11.33 -3.15 -7.21
CA HIS A 281 -11.97 -2.90 -5.92
C HIS A 281 -11.94 -1.42 -5.52
N ILE A 282 -11.90 -0.52 -6.50
CA ILE A 282 -12.01 0.91 -6.26
C ILE A 282 -13.39 1.17 -5.66
N LYS A 283 -13.40 1.93 -4.56
CA LYS A 283 -14.65 2.36 -3.92
C LYS A 283 -14.78 3.86 -4.11
N ALA A 284 -15.78 4.25 -4.90
CA ALA A 284 -16.12 5.66 -5.08
C ALA A 284 -16.83 6.19 -3.82
N GLN A 285 -16.73 7.49 -3.55
CA GLN A 285 -17.44 8.20 -2.47
C GLN A 285 -18.96 8.00 -2.54
N SER A 286 -19.49 7.98 -3.76
CA SER A 286 -20.88 7.64 -4.08
C SER A 286 -21.33 6.20 -3.71
N GLY A 287 -20.39 5.33 -3.32
CA GLY A 287 -20.65 3.93 -3.01
C GLY A 287 -20.43 2.96 -4.18
N ASP A 288 -20.16 3.44 -5.39
CA ASP A 288 -19.93 2.57 -6.55
C ASP A 288 -18.66 1.73 -6.40
N SER A 289 -18.68 0.55 -7.04
CA SER A 289 -17.51 -0.32 -7.15
C SER A 289 -17.01 -0.37 -8.58
N ILE A 290 -15.73 -0.06 -8.76
CA ILE A 290 -15.11 0.11 -10.08
C ILE A 290 -13.89 -0.81 -10.20
N ASP A 291 -13.79 -1.49 -11.33
CA ASP A 291 -12.61 -2.23 -11.75
C ASP A 291 -12.24 -1.83 -13.18
N PHE A 292 -10.96 -1.64 -13.49
CA PHE A 292 -10.54 -1.39 -14.86
C PHE A 292 -9.16 -1.95 -15.22
N ILE A 293 -8.93 -2.09 -16.53
CA ILE A 293 -7.69 -2.54 -17.14
C ILE A 293 -7.27 -1.54 -18.22
N TRP A 294 -5.97 -1.27 -18.31
CA TRP A 294 -5.37 -0.57 -19.43
C TRP A 294 -4.16 -1.33 -19.99
N SER A 295 -3.88 -1.13 -21.27
CA SER A 295 -2.65 -1.64 -21.89
C SER A 295 -2.26 -0.82 -23.10
N LYS A 296 -0.94 -0.70 -23.33
CA LYS A 296 -0.37 0.25 -24.29
C LYS A 296 -0.86 1.67 -24.04
N LYS A 297 -0.95 2.07 -22.76
CA LYS A 297 -1.43 3.38 -22.24
C LYS A 297 -2.90 3.70 -22.54
N MET A 298 -3.66 2.76 -23.09
CA MET A 298 -5.08 2.94 -23.44
C MET A 298 -5.98 2.09 -22.56
N MET A 299 -7.17 2.61 -22.24
CA MET A 299 -8.22 1.85 -21.57
C MET A 299 -8.63 0.62 -22.41
N ARG A 300 -8.92 -0.48 -21.72
CA ARG A 300 -9.36 -1.74 -22.34
C ARG A 300 -10.73 -2.15 -21.87
N THR A 301 -10.97 -2.07 -20.56
CA THR A 301 -12.23 -2.44 -19.96
C THR A 301 -12.41 -1.68 -18.67
N VAL A 302 -13.63 -1.17 -18.45
CA VAL A 302 -14.12 -0.74 -17.14
C VAL A 302 -15.34 -1.58 -16.79
N VAL A 303 -15.42 -2.02 -15.54
CA VAL A 303 -16.62 -2.62 -14.95
C VAL A 303 -17.03 -1.72 -13.81
N LEU A 304 -18.21 -1.13 -13.92
CA LEU A 304 -18.77 -0.23 -12.91
C LEU A 304 -20.05 -0.85 -12.36
N ARG A 305 -20.15 -0.89 -11.04
CA ARG A 305 -21.31 -1.40 -10.30
C ARG A 305 -21.88 -0.24 -9.50
N SER A 306 -23.06 0.21 -9.88
CA SER A 306 -23.63 1.43 -9.33
C SER A 306 -24.36 1.17 -8.01
N ALA A 307 -24.11 2.01 -7.01
CA ALA A 307 -24.78 1.95 -5.72
C ALA A 307 -26.06 2.80 -5.67
N SER A 308 -26.27 3.71 -6.61
CA SER A 308 -27.46 4.57 -6.68
C SER A 308 -27.73 5.07 -8.11
N SER A 309 -29.00 5.29 -8.43
CA SER A 309 -29.39 5.80 -9.75
C SER A 309 -29.00 7.27 -9.90
N ARG A 310 -28.20 7.62 -10.91
CA ARG A 310 -27.77 9.00 -11.19
C ARG A 310 -27.13 9.14 -12.56
N SER A 311 -26.96 10.38 -13.00
CA SER A 311 -26.14 10.71 -14.17
C SER A 311 -24.68 10.90 -13.76
N VAL A 312 -23.73 10.32 -14.49
CA VAL A 312 -22.29 10.47 -14.23
C VAL A 312 -21.55 10.72 -15.54
N PHE A 313 -20.68 11.73 -15.56
CA PHE A 313 -19.71 11.95 -16.63
C PHE A 313 -18.56 10.97 -16.52
N ILE A 314 -18.27 10.26 -17.61
CA ILE A 314 -17.16 9.30 -17.66
C ILE A 314 -16.05 9.93 -18.51
N GLU A 315 -14.98 10.34 -17.84
CA GLU A 315 -13.83 10.99 -18.43
C GLU A 315 -12.69 9.98 -18.65
N PHE A 316 -12.06 10.09 -19.81
CA PHE A 316 -10.90 9.30 -20.20
C PHE A 316 -9.77 10.24 -20.65
N PRO A 317 -8.54 9.73 -20.87
CA PRO A 317 -7.49 10.52 -21.51
C PRO A 317 -8.00 11.12 -22.83
N SER A 318 -7.57 12.33 -23.17
CA SER A 318 -8.10 13.15 -24.29
C SER A 318 -8.04 12.47 -25.67
N GLU A 319 -7.21 11.44 -25.80
CA GLU A 319 -7.10 10.57 -26.97
C GLU A 319 -8.23 9.55 -27.10
N VAL A 320 -9.12 9.39 -26.13
CA VAL A 320 -10.33 8.57 -26.23
C VAL A 320 -11.48 9.47 -26.64
N LYS A 321 -12.07 9.22 -27.81
CA LYS A 321 -13.22 9.99 -28.33
C LYS A 321 -14.53 9.27 -28.15
N ARG A 322 -14.52 7.94 -28.22
CA ARG A 322 -15.73 7.12 -28.07
C ARG A 322 -15.43 5.84 -27.32
N PHE A 323 -16.47 5.28 -26.75
CA PHE A 323 -16.42 3.97 -26.12
C PHE A 323 -17.76 3.26 -26.28
N ARG A 324 -17.77 1.95 -26.08
CA ARG A 324 -18.99 1.16 -26.06
C ARG A 324 -19.43 0.88 -24.65
N LEU A 325 -20.69 1.17 -24.35
CA LEU A 325 -21.36 0.85 -23.10
C LEU A 325 -22.28 -0.36 -23.28
N ARG A 326 -22.19 -1.34 -22.37
CA ARG A 326 -23.05 -2.53 -22.32
C ARG A 326 -23.66 -2.71 -20.95
N LYS A 327 -24.93 -3.11 -20.88
CA LYS A 327 -25.61 -3.44 -19.61
C LYS A 327 -25.38 -4.89 -19.17
N ASN A 328 -24.93 -5.76 -20.07
CA ASN A 328 -24.54 -7.13 -19.75
C ASN A 328 -23.53 -7.66 -20.80
N LEU A 329 -23.00 -8.87 -20.61
CA LEU A 329 -21.95 -9.41 -21.49
C LEU A 329 -22.45 -9.82 -22.88
N THR A 330 -23.74 -10.16 -23.00
CA THR A 330 -24.38 -10.56 -24.26
C THR A 330 -24.93 -9.38 -25.07
N ASP A 331 -25.07 -8.22 -24.43
CA ASP A 331 -25.51 -6.98 -25.03
C ASP A 331 -24.51 -6.53 -26.11
N ARG A 332 -25.03 -6.10 -27.26
CA ARG A 332 -24.21 -5.52 -28.34
C ARG A 332 -23.59 -4.21 -27.88
N GLY A 333 -24.27 -3.48 -26.99
CA GLY A 333 -23.90 -2.19 -26.46
C GLY A 333 -24.20 -1.03 -27.39
N VAL A 334 -24.11 0.17 -26.85
CA VAL A 334 -24.25 1.44 -27.57
C VAL A 334 -22.91 2.16 -27.56
N VAL A 335 -22.52 2.75 -28.69
CA VAL A 335 -21.32 3.61 -28.76
C VAL A 335 -21.71 5.00 -28.30
N ILE A 336 -20.93 5.54 -27.37
CA ILE A 336 -21.14 6.83 -26.71
C ILE A 336 -19.89 7.69 -26.91
N ASP A 337 -20.08 8.98 -27.16
CA ASP A 337 -18.99 9.95 -27.23
C ASP A 337 -18.45 10.25 -25.83
N ALA A 338 -17.12 10.33 -25.71
CA ALA A 338 -16.44 10.69 -24.47
C ALA A 338 -16.88 12.08 -24.00
N GLY A 339 -17.10 12.24 -22.70
CA GLY A 339 -17.66 13.47 -22.12
C GLY A 339 -19.19 13.52 -22.13
N THR A 340 -19.88 12.53 -22.69
CA THR A 340 -21.34 12.40 -22.53
C THR A 340 -21.68 11.82 -21.15
N ALA A 341 -22.70 12.37 -20.50
CA ALA A 341 -23.20 11.84 -19.25
C ALA A 341 -23.87 10.48 -19.45
N VAL A 342 -23.55 9.52 -18.58
CA VAL A 342 -24.10 8.17 -18.58
C VAL A 342 -25.08 8.03 -17.44
N MET A 343 -26.30 7.60 -17.75
CA MET A 343 -27.29 7.25 -16.74
C MET A 343 -26.95 5.90 -16.12
N LEU A 344 -26.63 5.91 -14.84
CA LEU A 344 -26.47 4.74 -14.00
C LEU A 344 -27.80 4.43 -13.30
N GLU A 345 -28.18 3.17 -13.30
CA GLU A 345 -29.30 2.66 -12.50
C GLU A 345 -28.74 1.97 -11.24
N LYS A 346 -29.39 2.13 -10.09
CA LYS A 346 -29.01 1.46 -8.84
C LYS A 346 -28.89 -0.06 -9.05
N ASP A 347 -27.84 -0.65 -8.47
CA ASP A 347 -27.51 -2.08 -8.52
C ASP A 347 -27.21 -2.61 -9.94
N GLN A 348 -27.13 -1.72 -10.94
CA GLN A 348 -26.75 -2.07 -12.31
C GLN A 348 -25.24 -2.25 -12.43
N VAL A 349 -24.85 -3.22 -13.26
CA VAL A 349 -23.47 -3.40 -13.69
C VAL A 349 -23.36 -2.96 -15.14
N ILE A 350 -22.49 -2.00 -15.41
CA ILE A 350 -22.15 -1.59 -16.77
C ILE A 350 -20.73 -2.03 -17.14
N PHE A 351 -20.55 -2.38 -18.40
CA PHE A 351 -19.27 -2.72 -19.00
C PHE A 351 -18.93 -1.67 -20.05
N ILE A 352 -17.75 -1.08 -19.94
CA ILE A 352 -17.24 -0.09 -20.88
C ILE A 352 -16.02 -0.69 -21.58
N ASP A 353 -16.07 -0.79 -22.91
CA ASP A 353 -14.98 -1.33 -23.72
C ASP A 353 -14.96 -0.70 -25.12
N LYS A 354 -14.16 -1.26 -26.04
CA LYS A 354 -13.97 -0.74 -27.41
C LYS A 354 -13.71 0.77 -27.44
N PHE A 355 -12.67 1.20 -26.73
CA PHE A 355 -12.21 2.58 -26.72
C PHE A 355 -11.61 2.97 -28.07
N GLU A 356 -12.09 4.08 -28.64
CA GLU A 356 -11.71 4.60 -29.96
C GLU A 356 -11.06 5.98 -29.84
N LYS A 357 -10.11 6.27 -30.75
CA LYS A 357 -9.36 7.53 -30.79
C LYS A 357 -10.00 8.62 -31.64
#